data_AF-A0A7S1FT45-F1
#
_entry.id   AF-A0A7S1FT45-F1
#
_cell.length_a   1.000
_cell.length_b   1.000
_cell.length_c   1.000
_cell.angle_alpha   90.00
_cell.angle_beta   90.00
_cell.angle_gamma   90.00
#
_symmetry.space_group_name_H-M   'P 1'
#
loop_
_entity.id
_entity.type
_entity.pdbx_description
1 polymer ?
#
loop_
_entity_poly.entity_id
_entity_poly.type
_entity_poly.pdbx_seq_one_letter_code
_entity_poly.pdbx_strand_id
1 'polypeptide(L)'
;MMEKMRSSTGSNAGRTMGRYTVATADDFTYHDPVDGSVAAKQGVRFLMADGSRIIFRLSGTAGSGATVRMYIEQYEPDESKLNMVVSEALSELVAIALELCDIKTFCGTETPTVIT
;
A
#
# COMPACT_ATOMS: atom_id res chain seq x y z
N MET A 1 -2.49 11.36 -7.22
CA MET A 1 -2.48 10.25 -6.24
C MET A 1 -1.07 9.70 -5.97
N MET A 2 -0.44 8.93 -6.86
CA MET A 2 0.89 8.33 -6.60
C MET A 2 1.95 9.35 -6.18
N GLU A 3 1.97 10.50 -6.84
CA GLU A 3 2.93 11.58 -6.50
C GLU A 3 2.70 12.16 -5.10
N LYS A 4 1.44 12.30 -4.68
CA LYS A 4 1.07 12.71 -3.31
C LYS A 4 1.58 11.72 -2.28
N MET A 5 1.50 10.42 -2.56
CA MET A 5 2.04 9.41 -1.66
C MET A 5 3.57 9.43 -1.64
N ARG A 6 4.24 9.58 -2.79
CA ARG A 6 5.71 9.70 -2.87
C ARG A 6 6.23 10.88 -2.05
N SER A 7 5.61 12.05 -2.21
CA SER A 7 6.02 13.27 -1.52
C SER A 7 5.77 13.25 -0.01
N SER A 8 4.88 12.37 0.46
CA SER A 8 4.51 12.25 1.89
C SER A 8 5.14 11.04 2.58
N THR A 9 6.02 10.29 1.92
CA THR A 9 6.75 9.14 2.52
C THR A 9 7.45 9.55 3.82
N GLY A 10 8.24 10.63 3.79
CA GLY A 10 8.97 11.12 4.97
C GLY A 10 8.06 11.51 6.16
N SER A 11 6.88 12.09 5.90
CA SER A 11 5.93 12.43 6.97
C SER A 11 5.13 11.24 7.49
N ASN A 12 5.06 10.14 6.74
CA ASN A 12 4.33 8.94 7.14
C ASN A 12 5.22 7.93 7.87
N ALA A 13 6.54 7.94 7.64
CA ALA A 13 7.45 7.11 8.44
C ALA A 13 7.39 7.51 9.93
N GLY A 14 7.21 6.52 10.81
CA GLY A 14 7.02 6.70 12.24
C GLY A 14 5.59 7.11 12.66
N ARG A 15 4.70 7.40 11.70
CA ARG A 15 3.31 7.79 12.02
C ARG A 15 2.54 6.58 12.53
N THR A 16 1.77 6.79 13.60
CA THR A 16 0.83 5.80 14.11
C THR A 16 -0.59 6.13 13.62
N MET A 17 -1.28 5.11 13.10
CA MET A 17 -2.61 5.20 12.51
C MET A 17 -3.42 4.00 13.00
N GLY A 18 -4.35 4.26 13.93
CA GLY A 18 -5.02 3.18 14.66
C GLY A 18 -4.01 2.36 15.49
N ARG A 19 -4.04 1.04 15.36
CA ARG A 19 -3.09 0.13 16.02
C ARG A 19 -1.76 -0.05 15.28
N TYR A 20 -1.63 0.47 14.06
CA TYR A 20 -0.44 0.28 13.23
C TYR A 20 0.50 1.48 13.33
N THR A 21 1.80 1.21 13.42
CA THR A 21 2.85 2.22 13.27
C THR A 21 3.59 1.95 11.96
N VAL A 22 3.67 2.94 11.08
CA VAL A 22 4.41 2.84 9.82
C VAL A 22 5.91 2.85 10.12
N ALA A 23 6.56 1.70 10.05
CA ALA A 23 8.01 1.59 10.25
C ALA A 23 8.80 2.09 9.04
N THR A 24 8.28 1.88 7.83
CA THR A 24 8.92 2.34 6.59
C THR A 24 7.87 2.83 5.61
N ALA A 25 8.14 3.99 5.00
CA ALA A 25 7.37 4.51 3.88
C ALA A 25 8.34 4.90 2.77
N ASP A 26 8.24 4.27 1.60
CA ASP A 26 9.16 4.49 0.48
C ASP A 26 8.51 4.26 -0.89
N ASP A 27 9.22 4.62 -1.97
CA ASP A 27 8.89 4.19 -3.33
C ASP A 27 9.92 3.14 -3.77
N PHE A 28 9.45 1.91 -3.92
CA PHE A 28 10.30 0.74 -4.07
C PHE A 28 11.19 0.85 -5.31
N THR A 29 12.48 0.59 -5.08
CA THR A 29 13.50 0.47 -6.12
C THR A 29 14.17 -0.88 -5.97
N TYR A 30 14.19 -1.65 -7.05
CA TYR A 30 14.88 -2.93 -7.11
C TYR A 30 16.22 -2.74 -7.83
N HIS A 31 17.28 -3.29 -7.23
CA HIS A 31 18.61 -3.36 -7.82
C HIS A 31 18.89 -4.84 -8.10
N ASP A 32 19.01 -5.20 -9.37
CA ASP A 32 19.25 -6.58 -9.76
C ASP A 32 20.70 -6.98 -9.45
N PRO A 33 20.95 -8.04 -8.66
CA PRO A 33 22.29 -8.43 -8.27
C PRO A 33 23.06 -9.19 -9.35
N VAL A 34 22.41 -9.57 -10.46
CA VAL A 34 23.01 -10.33 -11.56
C VAL A 34 23.50 -9.39 -12.65
N ASP A 35 22.65 -8.49 -13.12
CA ASP A 35 22.97 -7.57 -14.23
C ASP A 35 23.19 -6.11 -13.80
N GLY A 36 22.94 -5.78 -12.52
CA GLY A 36 23.10 -4.43 -11.99
C GLY A 36 22.01 -3.44 -12.43
N SER A 37 20.98 -3.89 -13.13
CA SER A 37 19.88 -3.04 -13.57
C SER A 37 19.10 -2.47 -12.38
N VAL A 38 18.57 -1.26 -12.55
CA VAL A 38 17.82 -0.56 -11.51
C VAL A 38 16.40 -0.27 -12.00
N ALA A 39 15.43 -0.90 -11.34
CA ALA A 39 14.01 -0.65 -11.57
C ALA A 39 13.46 0.23 -10.45
N ALA A 40 13.37 1.54 -10.72
CA ALA A 40 12.81 2.52 -9.79
C ALA A 40 11.28 2.65 -9.94
N LYS A 41 10.64 3.30 -8.95
CA LYS A 41 9.20 3.62 -8.93
C LYS A 41 8.28 2.40 -9.05
N GLN A 42 8.69 1.27 -8.48
CA GLN A 42 8.00 -0.01 -8.61
C GLN A 42 6.80 -0.18 -7.68
N GLY A 43 6.57 0.79 -6.78
CA GLY A 43 5.38 0.86 -5.94
C GLY A 43 5.66 1.60 -4.65
N VAL A 44 4.71 2.42 -4.21
CA VAL A 44 4.81 3.08 -2.90
C VAL A 44 4.40 2.08 -1.83
N ARG A 45 5.25 1.89 -0.80
CA ARG A 45 5.04 0.94 0.28
C ARG A 45 4.89 1.66 1.61
N PHE A 46 3.98 1.17 2.44
CA PHE A 46 3.86 1.51 3.85
C PHE A 46 3.97 0.21 4.63
N LEU A 47 5.14 -0.04 5.21
CA LEU A 47 5.45 -1.24 5.98
C LEU A 47 5.25 -0.93 7.45
N MET A 48 4.41 -1.70 8.11
CA MET A 48 4.04 -1.52 9.51
C MET A 48 5.05 -2.23 10.41
N ALA A 49 5.20 -1.74 11.64
CA ALA A 49 6.14 -2.29 12.62
C ALA A 49 5.81 -3.72 13.06
N ASP A 50 4.55 -4.13 12.95
CA ASP A 50 4.08 -5.49 13.25
C ASP A 50 4.34 -6.50 12.12
N GLY A 51 4.77 -6.05 10.93
CA GLY A 51 4.96 -6.88 9.73
C GLY A 51 3.84 -6.75 8.69
N SER A 52 2.74 -6.06 9.01
CA SER A 52 1.68 -5.75 8.06
C SER A 52 2.16 -4.76 6.98
N ARG A 53 1.48 -4.69 5.83
CA ARG A 53 1.89 -3.79 4.73
C ARG A 53 0.73 -3.34 3.84
N ILE A 54 0.87 -2.11 3.35
CA ILE A 54 0.04 -1.51 2.31
C ILE A 54 0.94 -1.12 1.14
N ILE A 55 0.61 -1.54 -0.07
CA ILE A 55 1.39 -1.24 -1.27
C ILE A 55 0.49 -0.69 -2.37
N PHE A 56 0.93 0.39 -3.02
CA PHE A 56 0.26 0.98 -4.17
C PHE A 56 1.14 0.89 -5.41
N ARG A 57 0.58 0.39 -6.51
CA ARG A 57 1.21 0.37 -7.83
C ARG A 57 0.28 1.00 -8.86
N LEU A 58 0.86 1.68 -9.84
CA LEU A 58 0.13 2.16 -11.01
C LEU A 58 0.55 1.28 -12.19
N SER A 59 -0.38 0.54 -12.76
CA SER A 59 -0.14 -0.31 -13.93
C SER A 59 -0.96 0.18 -15.11
N GLY A 60 -0.37 0.26 -16.29
CA GLY A 60 -1.04 0.67 -17.51
C GLY A 60 -0.04 1.17 -18.53
N THR A 61 -0.43 1.18 -19.79
CA THR A 61 0.36 1.70 -20.90
C THR A 61 -0.23 3.02 -21.36
N ALA A 62 0.62 3.89 -21.92
CA ALA A 62 0.16 5.14 -22.51
C ALA A 62 -0.94 4.86 -23.54
N GLY A 63 -2.14 5.45 -23.34
CA GLY A 63 -3.25 5.42 -24.29
C GLY A 63 -4.52 4.69 -23.83
N SER A 64 -4.47 3.79 -22.86
CA SER A 64 -5.64 2.97 -22.45
C SER A 64 -6.15 3.25 -21.04
N GLY A 65 -5.63 4.30 -20.40
CA GLY A 65 -5.84 4.58 -18.98
C GLY A 65 -4.83 3.82 -18.10
N ALA A 66 -4.97 3.99 -16.79
CA ALA A 66 -4.12 3.35 -15.80
C ALA A 66 -4.97 2.73 -14.69
N THR A 67 -4.53 1.58 -14.20
CA THR A 67 -5.12 0.87 -13.07
C THR A 67 -4.29 1.13 -11.84
N VAL A 68 -4.94 1.64 -10.79
CA VAL A 68 -4.38 1.62 -9.43
C VAL A 68 -4.53 0.20 -8.89
N ARG A 69 -3.42 -0.38 -8.45
CA ARG A 69 -3.39 -1.65 -7.73
C ARG A 69 -3.03 -1.35 -6.27
N MET A 70 -3.92 -1.73 -5.36
CA MET A 70 -3.75 -1.62 -3.92
C MET A 70 -3.64 -3.02 -3.35
N TYR A 71 -2.54 -3.30 -2.64
CA TYR A 71 -2.30 -4.56 -1.95
C TYR A 71 -2.31 -4.27 -0.46
N ILE A 72 -3.07 -5.07 0.29
CA ILE A 72 -3.23 -4.93 1.74
C ILE A 72 -2.98 -6.30 2.35
N GLU A 73 -2.07 -6.33 3.31
CA GLU A 73 -1.68 -7.55 4.00
C GLU A 73 -1.53 -7.25 5.48
N GLN A 74 -2.27 -8.00 6.30
CA GLN A 74 -2.12 -7.98 7.75
C GLN A 74 -1.28 -9.19 8.17
N TYR A 75 -0.22 -8.94 8.94
CA TYR A 75 0.45 -10.01 9.65
C TYR A 75 -0.32 -10.33 10.94
N GLU A 76 -0.58 -11.61 11.19
CA GLU A 76 -1.24 -12.07 12.42
C GLU A 76 -0.46 -13.25 13.00
N PRO A 77 0.29 -13.06 14.11
CA PRO A 77 1.04 -14.13 14.75
C PRO A 77 0.16 -15.01 15.67
N ASP A 78 -1.04 -14.55 16.06
CA ASP A 78 -1.93 -15.31 16.92
C ASP A 78 -2.74 -16.34 16.12
N GLU A 79 -2.41 -17.62 16.29
CA GLU A 79 -3.07 -18.73 15.59
C GLU A 79 -4.60 -18.76 15.81
N SER A 80 -5.07 -18.28 16.97
CA SER A 80 -6.51 -18.25 17.27
C SER A 80 -7.28 -17.26 16.39
N LYS A 81 -6.58 -16.28 15.79
CA LYS A 81 -7.15 -15.25 14.93
C LYS A 81 -7.02 -15.55 13.44
N LEU A 82 -6.30 -16.59 13.06
CA LEU A 82 -6.09 -16.93 11.63
C LEU A 82 -7.36 -17.35 10.90
N ASN A 83 -8.42 -17.73 11.64
CA ASN A 83 -9.73 -18.08 11.06
C ASN A 83 -10.70 -16.89 10.99
N MET A 84 -10.25 -15.67 11.27
CA MET A 84 -11.07 -14.47 11.12
C MET A 84 -11.51 -14.28 9.66
N VAL A 85 -12.68 -13.67 9.50
CA VAL A 85 -13.14 -13.27 8.16
C VAL A 85 -12.19 -12.21 7.61
N VAL A 86 -11.66 -12.42 6.41
CA VAL A 86 -10.62 -11.56 5.80
C VAL A 86 -11.04 -10.10 5.73
N SER A 87 -12.30 -9.80 5.38
CA SER A 87 -12.79 -8.43 5.33
C SER A 87 -12.79 -7.73 6.69
N GLU A 88 -13.02 -8.48 7.76
CA GLU A 88 -12.98 -7.96 9.13
C GLU A 88 -11.54 -7.71 9.57
N ALA A 89 -10.65 -8.68 9.33
CA ALA A 89 -9.23 -8.56 9.63
C ALA A 89 -8.62 -7.33 8.94
N LEU A 90 -8.83 -7.19 7.63
CA LEU A 90 -8.21 -6.13 6.83
C LEU A 90 -8.89 -4.76 6.98
N SER A 91 -10.05 -4.66 7.62
CA SER A 91 -10.89 -3.45 7.66
C SER A 91 -10.14 -2.18 8.09
N GLU A 92 -9.35 -2.26 9.15
CA GLU A 92 -8.57 -1.13 9.66
C GLU A 92 -7.45 -0.72 8.70
N LEU A 93 -6.73 -1.68 8.10
CA LEU A 93 -5.71 -1.38 7.09
C LEU A 93 -6.31 -0.81 5.81
N VAL A 94 -7.51 -1.24 5.42
CA VAL A 94 -8.25 -0.64 4.28
C VAL A 94 -8.56 0.82 4.57
N ALA A 95 -9.06 1.15 5.76
CA ALA A 95 -9.33 2.54 6.14
C ALA A 95 -8.06 3.40 6.11
N ILE A 96 -6.96 2.88 6.65
CA ILE A 96 -5.64 3.55 6.62
C ILE A 96 -5.17 3.73 5.17
N ALA A 97 -5.32 2.72 4.32
CA ALA A 97 -4.92 2.78 2.92
C ALA A 97 -5.69 3.88 2.18
N LEU A 98 -7.01 3.99 2.40
CA LEU A 98 -7.87 5.03 1.80
C LEU A 98 -7.44 6.44 2.25
N GLU A 99 -7.11 6.62 3.54
CA GLU A 99 -6.58 7.90 4.04
C GLU A 99 -5.21 8.26 3.42
N LEU A 100 -4.30 7.29 3.35
CA LEU A 100 -2.96 7.49 2.81
C LEU A 100 -2.97 7.88 1.33
N CYS A 101 -3.84 7.27 0.53
CA CYS A 101 -3.89 7.51 -0.92
C CYS A 101 -4.84 8.64 -1.34
N ASP A 102 -5.87 8.93 -0.55
CA ASP A 102 -6.94 9.89 -0.90
C ASP A 102 -7.59 9.56 -2.26
N ILE A 103 -7.86 8.27 -2.50
CA ILE A 103 -8.29 7.76 -3.80
C ILE A 103 -9.60 8.39 -4.27
N LYS A 104 -10.53 8.73 -3.36
CA LYS A 104 -11.79 9.39 -3.71
C LYS A 104 -11.56 10.72 -4.42
N THR A 105 -10.62 11.53 -3.94
CA THR A 105 -10.30 12.82 -4.54
C THR A 105 -9.67 12.67 -5.92
N PHE A 106 -8.85 11.64 -6.15
CA PHE A 106 -8.14 11.45 -7.42
C PHE A 106 -8.87 10.58 -8.44
N CYS A 107 -9.75 9.67 -8.00
CA CYS A 107 -10.41 8.68 -8.84
C CYS A 107 -11.94 8.72 -8.75
N GLY A 108 -12.52 9.53 -7.87
CA GLY A 108 -13.97 9.71 -7.71
C GLY A 108 -14.70 8.58 -6.98
N THR A 109 -13.99 7.52 -6.58
CA THR A 109 -14.57 6.35 -5.91
C THR A 109 -13.59 5.75 -4.89
N GLU A 110 -14.13 5.18 -3.83
CA GLU A 110 -13.41 4.32 -2.87
C GLU A 110 -13.72 2.84 -3.10
N THR A 111 -14.75 2.54 -3.89
CA THR A 111 -15.14 1.17 -4.24
C THR A 111 -14.22 0.65 -5.35
N PRO A 112 -13.50 -0.46 -5.12
CA PRO A 112 -12.64 -1.06 -6.12
C PRO A 112 -13.47 -1.70 -7.24
N THR A 113 -12.93 -1.70 -8.46
CA THR A 113 -13.54 -2.41 -9.59
C THR A 113 -13.37 -3.92 -9.47
N VAL A 114 -12.29 -4.39 -8.83
CA VAL A 114 -11.97 -5.80 -8.63
C VAL A 114 -11.39 -5.98 -7.22
N ILE A 115 -11.83 -7.03 -6.53
CA ILE A 115 -11.24 -7.53 -5.28
C ILE A 115 -10.77 -8.95 -5.54
N THR A 116 -9.62 -9.32 -4.99
CA THR A 116 -9.02 -10.67 -5.08
C THR A 116 -8.59 -11.11 -3.70
#